data_AF-A0AAD7KQ86-F1
#
_entry.id   AF-A0AAD7KQ86-F1
#
_cell.length_a   1.000
_cell.length_b   1.000
_cell.length_c   1.000
_cell.angle_alpha   90.00
_cell.angle_beta   90.00
_cell.angle_gamma   90.00
#
_symmetry.space_group_name_H-M   'P 1'
#
loop_
_entity.id
_entity.type
_entity.pdbx_description
1 polymer ?
#
loop_
_entity_poly.entity_id
_entity_poly.type
_entity_poly.pdbx_seq_one_letter_code
_entity_poly.pdbx_strand_id
1 'polypeptide(L)'
;MGLIENLTSMDWEHESYPTYEDLAVLPFFVLFFPSVRFFLDRFVFEKVGKRLIFGKGHQMLDFQTAERKKKIRKFKESAWKCLYFISAEFLVLFVTYDEPWFTSTKNFWVGPGNQVWPDQKIKLKLKGTYMYAAGFYTYSIFALIFWETRRSDFGVSMGHHVATVILILMSYILRFARVGSVVLALHDASDVFLEIGKMSKYSGAEAMASFAFVLFVLSWIILRLIYYPFWVLWSTSYEVVLTLDKEKHQVDGPIYYYVFNSLLFCLLVMHIYWWVLMYRMLVKQIQARGQLSDDVRSVKQIFKTILILGMHIPVYHYCKDSEGEDEHED
;
A
#
# COMPACT_ATOMS: atom_id res chain seq x y z
N MET A 1 -22.95 26.99 0.18
CA MET A 1 -23.11 27.23 1.63
C MET A 1 -23.76 26.04 2.31
N GLY A 2 -24.93 25.55 1.87
CA GLY A 2 -25.63 24.44 2.55
C GLY A 2 -24.88 23.10 2.69
N LEU A 3 -23.97 22.73 1.78
CA LEU A 3 -23.17 21.49 1.93
C LEU A 3 -22.12 21.60 3.05
N ILE A 4 -21.49 22.77 3.20
CA ILE A 4 -20.49 22.98 4.25
C ILE A 4 -21.19 23.10 5.60
N GLU A 5 -22.33 23.81 5.66
CA GLU A 5 -23.17 23.87 6.86
C GLU A 5 -23.65 22.49 7.30
N ASN A 6 -24.13 21.64 6.38
CA ASN A 6 -24.51 20.26 6.68
C ASN A 6 -23.33 19.39 7.16
N LEU A 7 -22.13 19.57 6.59
CA LEU A 7 -20.93 18.85 7.03
C LEU A 7 -20.46 19.31 8.41
N THR A 8 -20.62 20.60 8.74
CA THR A 8 -20.30 21.14 10.07
C THR A 8 -21.35 20.81 11.11
N SER A 9 -22.60 20.60 10.73
CA SER A 9 -23.67 20.18 11.66
C SER A 9 -23.69 18.68 11.93
N MET A 10 -22.95 17.88 11.15
CA MET A 10 -22.91 16.44 11.32
C MET A 10 -22.05 16.07 12.53
N ASP A 11 -22.61 15.28 13.45
CA ASP A 11 -21.89 14.80 14.62
C ASP A 11 -20.92 13.67 14.23
N TRP A 12 -19.70 14.05 13.88
CA TRP A 12 -18.64 13.13 13.46
C TRP A 12 -18.18 12.17 14.56
N GLU A 13 -18.42 12.53 15.83
CA GLU A 13 -18.12 11.71 17.01
C GLU A 13 -19.25 10.73 17.35
N HIS A 14 -20.39 10.81 16.66
CA HIS A 14 -21.52 9.93 16.89
C HIS A 14 -21.14 8.45 16.77
N GLU A 15 -21.41 7.69 17.84
CA GLU A 15 -21.14 6.26 17.91
C GLU A 15 -22.40 5.43 17.64
N SER A 16 -22.33 4.57 16.63
CA SER A 16 -23.38 3.61 16.30
C SER A 16 -22.80 2.25 15.94
N TYR A 17 -23.62 1.19 16.03
CA TYR A 17 -23.21 -0.12 15.55
C TYR A 17 -23.04 -0.09 14.01
N PRO A 18 -22.12 -0.89 13.45
CA PRO A 18 -22.06 -1.07 12.00
C PRO A 18 -23.36 -1.68 11.50
N THR A 19 -23.90 -1.11 10.43
CA THR A 19 -25.08 -1.62 9.73
C THR A 19 -24.73 -1.90 8.28
N TYR A 20 -25.50 -2.77 7.61
CA TYR A 20 -25.29 -3.02 6.18
C TYR A 20 -25.61 -1.79 5.32
N GLU A 21 -26.45 -0.88 5.80
CA GLU A 21 -26.77 0.38 5.13
C GLU A 21 -25.55 1.29 5.00
N ASP A 22 -24.63 1.24 5.97
CA ASP A 22 -23.37 1.99 5.91
C ASP A 22 -22.53 1.60 4.68
N LEU A 23 -22.62 0.33 4.24
CA LEU A 23 -21.90 -0.16 3.05
C LEU A 23 -22.50 0.37 1.73
N ALA A 24 -23.69 0.97 1.74
CA ALA A 24 -24.28 1.59 0.55
C ALA A 24 -23.48 2.81 0.05
N VAL A 25 -22.59 3.36 0.88
CA VAL A 25 -21.65 4.42 0.51
C VAL A 25 -20.47 3.88 -0.30
N LEU A 26 -20.18 2.58 -0.23
CA LEU A 26 -19.04 1.98 -0.92
C LEU A 26 -19.08 2.14 -2.46
N PRO A 27 -20.19 1.86 -3.16
CA PRO A 27 -20.28 2.08 -4.61
C PRO A 27 -19.99 3.54 -5.03
N PHE A 28 -20.36 4.51 -4.19
CA PHE A 28 -20.04 5.92 -4.45
C PHE A 28 -18.52 6.12 -4.53
N PHE A 29 -17.75 5.62 -3.55
CA PHE A 29 -16.29 5.74 -3.57
C PHE A 29 -15.65 4.97 -4.72
N VAL A 30 -16.16 3.77 -5.04
CA VAL A 30 -15.66 2.96 -6.17
C VAL A 30 -15.79 3.71 -7.51
N LEU A 31 -16.82 4.54 -7.69
CA LEU A 31 -17.01 5.38 -8.88
C LEU A 31 -16.30 6.74 -8.77
N PHE A 32 -16.17 7.27 -7.56
CA PHE A 32 -15.49 8.54 -7.28
C PHE A 32 -14.01 8.49 -7.68
N PHE A 33 -13.26 7.47 -7.22
CA PHE A 33 -11.83 7.35 -7.49
C PHE A 33 -11.46 7.33 -8.98
N PRO A 34 -12.05 6.49 -9.85
CA PRO A 34 -11.75 6.52 -11.29
C PRO A 34 -12.12 7.86 -11.93
N SER A 35 -13.20 8.50 -11.48
CA SER A 35 -13.64 9.81 -12.00
C SER A 35 -12.62 10.90 -11.67
N VAL A 36 -12.16 10.97 -10.41
CA VAL A 36 -11.12 11.91 -9.98
C VAL A 36 -9.79 11.61 -10.68
N ARG A 37 -9.41 10.33 -10.79
CA ARG A 37 -8.20 9.92 -11.52
C ARG A 37 -8.24 10.41 -12.95
N PHE A 38 -9.34 10.17 -13.66
CA PHE A 38 -9.49 10.58 -15.06
C PHE A 38 -9.32 12.09 -15.24
N PHE A 39 -9.96 12.88 -14.36
CA PHE A 39 -9.84 14.34 -14.37
C PHE A 39 -8.40 14.80 -14.11
N LEU A 40 -7.76 14.32 -13.04
CA LEU A 40 -6.40 14.70 -12.68
C LEU A 40 -5.38 14.25 -13.72
N ASP A 41 -5.57 13.06 -14.29
CA ASP A 41 -4.75 12.51 -15.36
C ASP A 41 -4.73 13.43 -16.58
N ARG A 42 -5.87 14.04 -16.93
CA ARG A 42 -6.03 14.89 -18.11
C ARG A 42 -5.54 16.31 -17.88
N PHE A 43 -5.87 16.89 -16.72
CA PHE A 43 -5.65 18.32 -16.48
C PHE A 43 -4.38 18.64 -15.70
N VAL A 44 -3.91 17.73 -14.83
CA VAL A 44 -2.82 17.99 -13.89
C VAL A 44 -1.61 17.11 -14.21
N PHE A 45 -1.74 15.79 -14.05
CA PHE A 45 -0.59 14.87 -14.09
C PHE A 45 0.09 14.82 -15.46
N GLU A 46 -0.66 14.92 -16.56
CA GLU A 46 -0.07 14.98 -17.90
C GLU A 46 0.77 16.25 -18.09
N LYS A 47 0.29 17.42 -17.63
CA LYS A 47 1.01 18.70 -17.76
C LYS A 47 2.26 18.72 -16.88
N VAL A 48 2.11 18.31 -15.62
CA VAL A 48 3.21 18.22 -14.65
C VAL A 48 4.26 17.22 -15.12
N GLY A 49 3.85 16.02 -15.53
CA GLY A 49 4.74 14.98 -16.03
C GLY A 49 5.53 15.43 -17.26
N LYS A 50 4.88 16.08 -18.25
CA LYS A 50 5.60 16.62 -19.42
C LYS A 50 6.64 17.67 -19.02
N ARG A 51 6.29 18.57 -18.09
CA ARG A 51 7.19 19.62 -17.61
C ARG A 51 8.40 19.05 -16.87
N LEU A 52 8.18 18.10 -15.96
CA LEU A 52 9.22 17.51 -15.12
C LEU A 52 10.12 16.53 -15.89
N ILE A 53 9.58 15.75 -16.83
CA ILE A 53 10.34 14.72 -17.54
C ILE A 53 11.13 15.31 -18.72
N PHE A 54 10.61 16.34 -19.41
CA PHE A 54 11.20 16.82 -20.67
C PHE A 54 11.81 18.23 -20.64
N GLY A 55 11.51 19.06 -19.64
CA GLY A 55 11.98 20.46 -19.64
C GLY A 55 11.60 21.23 -20.92
N LYS A 56 12.15 22.44 -21.13
CA LYS A 56 11.84 23.29 -22.30
C LYS A 56 12.47 22.85 -23.64
N GLY A 57 13.14 21.70 -23.72
CA GLY A 57 13.87 21.25 -24.91
C GLY A 57 13.09 20.26 -25.79
N HIS A 58 12.54 20.74 -26.91
CA HIS A 58 12.23 19.93 -28.12
C HIS A 58 13.55 19.38 -28.70
N GLN A 59 13.69 18.29 -29.46
CA GLN A 59 12.85 17.41 -30.29
C GLN A 59 13.76 16.18 -30.59
N MET A 60 13.28 14.93 -30.65
CA MET A 60 13.90 13.83 -31.45
C MET A 60 13.04 12.55 -31.45
N LEU A 61 12.74 12.06 -32.66
CA LEU A 61 12.38 10.71 -33.16
C LEU A 61 11.35 9.80 -32.44
N ASP A 62 10.56 9.10 -33.26
CA ASP A 62 9.38 8.30 -32.92
C ASP A 62 9.62 7.17 -31.88
N PHE A 63 10.80 6.53 -31.88
CA PHE A 63 11.17 5.55 -30.85
C PHE A 63 11.34 6.19 -29.46
N GLN A 64 11.90 7.40 -29.38
CA GLN A 64 11.88 8.15 -28.13
C GLN A 64 10.45 8.49 -27.76
N THR A 65 9.57 8.78 -28.72
CA THR A 65 8.17 9.10 -28.45
C THR A 65 7.43 7.97 -27.73
N ALA A 66 7.65 6.70 -28.11
CA ALA A 66 7.06 5.55 -27.42
C ALA A 66 7.57 5.41 -25.97
N GLU A 67 8.88 5.44 -25.76
CA GLU A 67 9.48 5.37 -24.42
C GLU A 67 9.13 6.59 -23.54
N ARG A 68 9.01 7.78 -24.15
CA ARG A 68 8.53 9.01 -23.50
C ARG A 68 7.08 8.88 -23.06
N LYS A 69 6.19 8.40 -23.93
CA LYS A 69 4.78 8.12 -23.60
C LYS A 69 4.68 7.11 -22.46
N LYS A 70 5.50 6.06 -22.48
CA LYS A 70 5.58 5.05 -21.39
C LYS A 70 6.04 5.66 -20.06
N LYS A 71 7.07 6.52 -20.06
CA LYS A 71 7.52 7.25 -18.87
C LYS A 71 6.43 8.16 -18.30
N ILE A 72 5.75 8.93 -19.15
CA ILE A 72 4.62 9.77 -18.72
C ILE A 72 3.51 8.92 -18.11
N ARG A 73 3.13 7.81 -18.75
CA ARG A 73 2.08 6.91 -18.22
C ARG A 73 2.45 6.39 -16.83
N LYS A 74 3.67 5.90 -16.65
CA LYS A 74 4.15 5.42 -15.34
C LYS A 74 4.21 6.55 -14.29
N PHE A 75 4.61 7.75 -14.69
CA PHE A 75 4.58 8.93 -13.82
C PHE A 75 3.15 9.24 -13.37
N LYS A 76 2.18 9.24 -14.29
CA LYS A 76 0.76 9.47 -13.98
C LYS A 76 0.19 8.40 -13.04
N GLU A 77 0.49 7.12 -13.32
CA GLU A 77 0.12 6.00 -12.42
C GLU A 77 0.66 6.24 -11.00
N SER A 78 1.93 6.61 -10.87
CA SER A 78 2.55 6.90 -9.57
C SER A 78 2.02 8.16 -8.90
N ALA A 79 1.75 9.22 -9.65
CA ALA A 79 1.20 10.47 -9.12
C ALA A 79 -0.21 10.27 -8.55
N TRP A 80 -1.05 9.49 -9.24
CA TRP A 80 -2.37 9.12 -8.74
C TRP A 80 -2.30 8.37 -7.42
N LYS A 81 -1.44 7.33 -7.35
CA LYS A 81 -1.25 6.54 -6.13
C LYS A 81 -0.69 7.40 -4.98
N CYS A 82 0.30 8.24 -5.26
CA CYS A 82 0.88 9.16 -4.29
C CYS A 82 -0.18 10.09 -3.70
N LEU A 83 -1.05 10.67 -4.54
CA LEU A 83 -2.10 11.57 -4.08
C LEU A 83 -3.09 10.84 -3.18
N TYR A 84 -3.50 9.64 -3.57
CA TYR A 84 -4.36 8.80 -2.73
C TYR A 84 -3.69 8.52 -1.38
N PHE A 85 -2.47 7.98 -1.35
CA PHE A 85 -1.81 7.60 -0.10
C PHE A 85 -1.62 8.79 0.83
N ILE A 86 -1.27 9.98 0.32
CA ILE A 86 -1.20 11.20 1.13
C ILE A 86 -2.57 11.56 1.73
N SER A 87 -3.62 11.50 0.91
CA SER A 87 -4.99 11.82 1.39
C SER A 87 -5.52 10.80 2.39
N ALA A 88 -5.25 9.51 2.17
CA ALA A 88 -5.65 8.41 3.04
C ALA A 88 -4.92 8.48 4.38
N GLU A 89 -3.60 8.68 4.34
CA GLU A 89 -2.75 8.83 5.52
C GLU A 89 -3.18 10.03 6.37
N PHE A 90 -3.40 11.18 5.72
CA PHE A 90 -3.89 12.36 6.43
C PHE A 90 -5.26 12.12 7.07
N LEU A 91 -6.20 11.50 6.33
CA LEU A 91 -7.54 11.22 6.82
C LEU A 91 -7.53 10.25 8.01
N VAL A 92 -6.79 9.14 7.92
CA VAL A 92 -6.76 8.13 8.98
C VAL A 92 -6.07 8.66 10.23
N LEU A 93 -4.98 9.42 10.09
CA LEU A 93 -4.33 10.08 11.22
C LEU A 93 -5.25 11.13 11.84
N PHE A 94 -5.90 11.98 11.05
CA PHE A 94 -6.84 12.98 11.55
C PHE A 94 -7.98 12.35 12.37
N VAL A 95 -8.50 11.21 11.92
CA VAL A 95 -9.60 10.52 12.60
C VAL A 95 -9.16 9.74 13.84
N THR A 96 -7.91 9.25 13.85
CA THR A 96 -7.43 8.28 14.84
C THR A 96 -6.51 8.90 15.89
N TYR A 97 -5.82 10.00 15.61
CA TYR A 97 -4.75 10.56 16.44
C TYR A 97 -5.20 10.88 17.88
N ASP A 98 -6.37 11.50 18.04
CA ASP A 98 -6.93 11.87 19.35
C ASP A 98 -7.66 10.72 20.05
N GLU A 99 -7.71 9.53 19.44
CA GLU A 99 -8.43 8.39 20.00
C GLU A 99 -7.55 7.57 20.96
N PRO A 100 -8.12 7.04 22.05
CA PRO A 100 -7.36 6.36 23.10
C PRO A 100 -6.67 5.07 22.62
N TRP A 101 -7.09 4.51 21.49
CA TRP A 101 -6.48 3.32 20.90
C TRP A 101 -5.29 3.61 19.99
N PHE A 102 -5.01 4.88 19.68
CA PHE A 102 -3.79 5.24 18.95
C PHE A 102 -2.53 5.02 19.78
N THR A 103 -2.63 5.19 21.10
CA THR A 103 -1.50 5.06 22.03
C THR A 103 -1.49 3.74 22.80
N SER A 104 -2.65 3.13 23.04
CA SER A 104 -2.76 1.89 23.81
C SER A 104 -3.56 0.83 23.07
N THR A 105 -2.91 -0.31 22.80
CA THR A 105 -3.50 -1.45 22.08
C THR A 105 -4.65 -2.10 22.83
N LYS A 106 -4.67 -2.02 24.18
CA LYS A 106 -5.80 -2.51 24.99
C LYS A 106 -7.13 -1.83 24.63
N ASN A 107 -7.08 -0.56 24.22
CA ASN A 107 -8.25 0.21 23.85
C ASN A 107 -8.80 -0.15 22.45
N PHE A 108 -8.12 -1.04 21.70
CA PHE A 108 -8.74 -1.73 20.57
C PHE A 108 -9.94 -2.55 21.02
N TRP A 109 -9.82 -3.22 22.17
CA TRP A 109 -10.78 -4.21 22.66
C TRP A 109 -11.73 -3.66 23.71
N VAL A 110 -11.27 -2.69 24.49
CA VAL A 110 -12.03 -2.05 25.57
C VAL A 110 -12.35 -0.60 25.19
N GLY A 111 -13.61 -0.22 25.33
CA GLY A 111 -14.09 1.14 25.08
C GLY A 111 -14.65 1.81 26.34
N PRO A 112 -15.10 3.07 26.22
CA PRO A 112 -15.75 3.77 27.32
C PRO A 112 -17.04 3.06 27.76
N GLY A 113 -17.32 3.10 29.08
CA GLY A 113 -18.46 2.42 29.68
C GLY A 113 -18.29 0.90 29.70
N ASN A 114 -19.30 0.17 29.22
CA ASN A 114 -19.31 -1.30 29.20
C ASN A 114 -18.98 -1.88 27.81
N GLN A 115 -18.42 -1.08 26.89
CA GLN A 115 -18.07 -1.54 25.54
C GLN A 115 -16.84 -2.47 25.59
N VAL A 116 -17.05 -3.75 25.29
CA VAL A 116 -15.99 -4.74 25.15
C VAL A 116 -16.23 -5.50 23.86
N TRP A 117 -15.20 -5.65 23.02
CA TRP A 117 -15.31 -6.42 21.78
C TRP A 117 -15.84 -7.84 22.07
N PRO A 118 -16.84 -8.35 21.31
CA PRO A 118 -17.37 -7.84 20.04
C PRO A 118 -18.48 -6.78 20.15
N ASP A 119 -18.87 -6.33 21.33
CA ASP A 119 -19.90 -5.33 21.52
C ASP A 119 -19.37 -3.89 21.56
N GLN A 120 -18.84 -3.44 20.41
CA GLN A 120 -18.28 -2.11 20.23
C GLN A 120 -19.02 -1.32 19.14
N LYS A 121 -19.18 -0.01 19.39
CA LYS A 121 -19.68 0.95 18.41
C LYS A 121 -18.53 1.56 17.61
N ILE A 122 -18.86 2.07 16.43
CA ILE A 122 -17.93 2.73 15.52
C ILE A 122 -18.37 4.18 15.36
N LYS A 123 -17.42 5.11 15.54
CA LYS A 123 -17.64 6.54 15.30
C LYS A 123 -17.90 6.83 13.83
N LEU A 124 -18.78 7.77 13.52
CA LEU A 124 -19.15 8.14 12.16
C LEU A 124 -17.93 8.52 11.30
N LYS A 125 -16.99 9.30 11.85
CA LYS A 125 -15.73 9.64 11.18
C LYS A 125 -14.94 8.41 10.74
N LEU A 126 -14.89 7.36 11.59
CA LEU A 126 -14.16 6.13 11.30
C LEU A 126 -14.91 5.26 10.28
N LYS A 127 -16.25 5.23 10.33
CA LYS A 127 -17.06 4.61 9.28
C LYS A 127 -16.74 5.23 7.91
N GLY A 128 -16.68 6.55 7.83
CA GLY A 128 -16.32 7.28 6.61
C GLY A 128 -14.93 6.92 6.08
N THR A 129 -13.91 6.90 6.95
CA THR A 129 -12.54 6.50 6.58
C THR A 129 -12.48 5.06 6.06
N TYR A 130 -13.24 4.14 6.67
CA TYR A 130 -13.34 2.76 6.18
C TYR A 130 -13.95 2.67 4.79
N MET A 131 -15.03 3.41 4.51
CA MET A 131 -15.66 3.43 3.18
C MET A 131 -14.75 4.05 2.13
N TYR A 132 -14.00 5.10 2.50
CA TYR A 132 -12.99 5.72 1.64
C TYR A 132 -11.89 4.73 1.25
N ALA A 133 -11.30 4.04 2.23
CA ALA A 133 -10.25 3.05 1.99
C ALA A 133 -10.79 1.86 1.18
N ALA A 134 -11.92 1.26 1.61
CA ALA A 134 -12.54 0.14 0.91
C ALA A 134 -12.82 0.48 -0.56
N GLY A 135 -13.39 1.67 -0.83
CA GLY A 135 -13.69 2.10 -2.19
C GLY A 135 -12.44 2.20 -3.06
N PHE A 136 -11.33 2.71 -2.53
CA PHE A 136 -10.08 2.80 -3.28
C PHE A 136 -9.48 1.42 -3.57
N TYR A 137 -9.43 0.54 -2.57
CA TYR A 137 -8.85 -0.80 -2.76
C TYR A 137 -9.69 -1.65 -3.71
N THR A 138 -11.03 -1.56 -3.64
CA THR A 138 -11.93 -2.20 -4.60
C THR A 138 -11.72 -1.64 -6.01
N TYR A 139 -11.70 -0.31 -6.17
CA TYR A 139 -11.37 0.33 -7.45
C TYR A 139 -10.00 -0.13 -7.98
N SER A 140 -9.00 -0.24 -7.10
CA SER A 140 -7.63 -0.61 -7.46
C SER A 140 -7.53 -2.03 -8.01
N ILE A 141 -8.38 -2.96 -7.57
CA ILE A 141 -8.47 -4.31 -8.18
C ILE A 141 -8.85 -4.19 -9.66
N PHE A 142 -9.92 -3.46 -9.97
CA PHE A 142 -10.33 -3.23 -11.36
C PHE A 142 -9.26 -2.49 -12.15
N ALA A 143 -8.63 -1.48 -11.55
CA ALA A 143 -7.54 -0.74 -12.17
C ALA A 143 -6.36 -1.66 -12.50
N LEU A 144 -5.97 -2.56 -11.58
CA LEU A 144 -4.87 -3.52 -11.81
C LEU A 144 -5.17 -4.51 -12.95
N ILE A 145 -6.42 -4.94 -13.09
CA ILE A 145 -6.82 -5.89 -14.14
C ILE A 145 -6.86 -5.20 -15.51
N PHE A 146 -7.44 -3.99 -15.59
CA PHE A 146 -7.81 -3.39 -16.87
C PHE A 146 -7.01 -2.14 -17.28
N TRP A 147 -6.47 -1.37 -16.33
CA TRP A 147 -5.89 -0.04 -16.59
C TRP A 147 -4.37 0.01 -16.36
N GLU A 148 -3.89 -0.59 -15.27
CA GLU A 148 -2.50 -0.45 -14.84
C GLU A 148 -1.56 -1.35 -15.64
N THR A 149 -0.33 -0.86 -15.82
CA THR A 149 0.69 -1.64 -16.49
C THR A 149 1.01 -2.89 -15.66
N ARG A 150 0.67 -4.08 -16.18
CA ARG A 150 1.05 -5.36 -15.57
C ARG A 150 2.57 -5.46 -15.50
N ARG A 151 3.03 -5.93 -14.36
CA ARG A 151 4.43 -6.23 -14.15
C ARG A 151 4.47 -7.67 -13.46
N SER A 152 5.58 -8.31 -13.07
CA SER A 152 5.72 -9.67 -12.43
C SER A 152 5.30 -9.92 -10.96
N ASP A 153 5.45 -9.04 -9.96
CA ASP A 153 4.80 -9.16 -8.64
C ASP A 153 3.29 -8.86 -8.70
N PHE A 154 2.68 -8.87 -9.89
CA PHE A 154 1.25 -8.65 -10.09
C PHE A 154 0.41 -9.66 -9.30
N GLY A 155 0.82 -10.94 -9.25
CA GLY A 155 0.10 -11.95 -8.48
C GLY A 155 0.07 -11.63 -6.98
N VAL A 156 1.22 -11.27 -6.41
CA VAL A 156 1.33 -10.92 -4.98
C VAL A 156 0.60 -9.60 -4.69
N SER A 157 0.76 -8.59 -5.55
CA SER A 157 0.05 -7.31 -5.43
C SER A 157 -1.47 -7.48 -5.55
N MET A 158 -1.96 -8.25 -6.52
CA MET A 158 -3.40 -8.57 -6.64
C MET A 158 -3.92 -9.29 -5.39
N GLY A 159 -3.19 -10.32 -4.93
CA GLY A 159 -3.52 -11.05 -3.71
C GLY A 159 -3.61 -10.13 -2.49
N HIS A 160 -2.68 -9.17 -2.37
CA HIS A 160 -2.72 -8.14 -1.35
C HIS A 160 -3.96 -7.25 -1.45
N HIS A 161 -4.28 -6.71 -2.62
CA HIS A 161 -5.46 -5.87 -2.79
C HIS A 161 -6.75 -6.61 -2.42
N VAL A 162 -6.88 -7.88 -2.82
CA VAL A 162 -8.01 -8.74 -2.44
C VAL A 162 -8.04 -8.97 -0.92
N ALA A 163 -6.91 -9.34 -0.32
CA ALA A 163 -6.80 -9.54 1.13
C ALA A 163 -7.16 -8.27 1.91
N THR A 164 -6.70 -7.11 1.45
CA THR A 164 -6.97 -5.80 2.08
C THR A 164 -8.45 -5.44 1.98
N VAL A 165 -9.12 -5.63 0.85
CA VAL A 165 -10.58 -5.40 0.75
C VAL A 165 -11.34 -6.32 1.71
N ILE A 166 -11.00 -7.62 1.74
CA ILE A 166 -11.63 -8.57 2.67
C ILE A 166 -11.38 -8.15 4.12
N LEU A 167 -10.16 -7.74 4.46
CA LEU A 167 -9.79 -7.27 5.79
C LEU A 167 -10.58 -6.02 6.19
N ILE A 168 -10.73 -5.03 5.31
CA ILE A 168 -11.48 -3.81 5.63
C ILE A 168 -12.96 -4.14 5.85
N LEU A 169 -13.57 -4.93 4.97
CA LEU A 169 -14.99 -5.30 5.08
C LEU A 169 -15.27 -6.19 6.29
N MET A 170 -14.45 -7.22 6.52
CA MET A 170 -14.60 -8.09 7.68
C MET A 170 -14.28 -7.33 8.97
N SER A 171 -13.26 -6.47 8.99
CA SER A 171 -12.97 -5.60 10.14
C SER A 171 -14.16 -4.70 10.48
N TYR A 172 -14.86 -4.20 9.46
CA TYR A 172 -16.07 -3.39 9.66
C TYR A 172 -17.22 -4.20 10.27
N ILE A 173 -17.57 -5.33 9.64
CA ILE A 173 -18.70 -6.19 10.06
C ILE A 173 -18.46 -6.78 11.45
N LEU A 174 -17.22 -7.23 11.70
CA LEU A 174 -16.81 -7.86 12.95
C LEU A 174 -16.33 -6.85 14.02
N ARG A 175 -16.52 -5.54 13.77
CA ARG A 175 -16.25 -4.45 14.73
C ARG A 175 -14.78 -4.34 15.18
N PHE A 176 -13.83 -4.75 14.34
CA PHE A 176 -12.39 -4.51 14.52
C PHE A 176 -11.96 -3.11 14.01
N ALA A 177 -12.88 -2.15 13.94
CA ALA A 177 -12.64 -0.87 13.28
C ALA A 177 -11.48 -0.07 13.90
N ARG A 178 -11.33 -0.13 15.22
CA ARG A 178 -10.29 0.57 15.97
C ARG A 178 -8.89 0.05 15.59
N VAL A 179 -8.67 -1.26 15.67
CA VAL A 179 -7.38 -1.85 15.28
C VAL A 179 -7.12 -1.69 13.79
N GLY A 180 -8.14 -1.84 12.94
CA GLY A 180 -7.94 -1.69 11.50
C GLY A 180 -7.65 -0.24 11.07
N SER A 181 -8.09 0.78 11.83
CA SER A 181 -7.64 2.17 11.60
C SER A 181 -6.12 2.33 11.75
N VAL A 182 -5.53 1.69 12.76
CA VAL A 182 -4.07 1.68 12.97
C VAL A 182 -3.38 0.86 11.89
N VAL A 183 -3.97 -0.26 11.47
CA VAL A 183 -3.46 -1.03 10.31
C VAL A 183 -3.40 -0.15 9.06
N LEU A 184 -4.47 0.57 8.71
CA LEU A 184 -4.48 1.45 7.53
C LEU A 184 -3.34 2.50 7.60
N ALA A 185 -3.20 3.20 8.73
CA ALA A 185 -2.15 4.20 8.94
C ALA A 185 -0.72 3.63 8.81
N LEU A 186 -0.46 2.46 9.40
CA LEU A 186 0.88 1.85 9.32
C LEU A 186 1.28 1.45 7.90
N HIS A 187 0.30 1.09 7.05
CA HIS A 187 0.59 0.60 5.71
C HIS A 187 0.73 1.74 4.71
N ASP A 188 -0.21 2.68 4.68
CA ASP A 188 -0.27 3.72 3.64
C ASP A 188 0.90 4.72 3.73
N ALA A 189 1.38 5.04 4.93
CA ALA A 189 2.48 5.98 5.16
C ALA A 189 3.74 5.68 4.33
N SER A 190 4.19 4.42 4.30
CA SER A 190 5.43 4.08 3.58
C SER A 190 5.27 4.11 2.06
N ASP A 191 4.06 3.89 1.54
CA ASP A 191 3.80 3.88 0.09
C ASP A 191 3.84 5.30 -0.51
N VAL A 192 3.65 6.34 0.30
CA VAL A 192 3.90 7.74 -0.10
C VAL A 192 5.34 7.91 -0.59
N PHE A 193 6.33 7.45 0.19
CA PHE A 193 7.75 7.56 -0.17
C PHE A 193 8.08 6.74 -1.41
N LEU A 194 7.47 5.56 -1.56
CA LEU A 194 7.63 4.71 -2.74
C LEU A 194 7.20 5.42 -4.03
N GLU A 195 6.02 6.03 -4.02
CA GLU A 195 5.49 6.71 -5.20
C GLU A 195 6.22 8.02 -5.52
N ILE A 196 6.66 8.77 -4.49
CA ILE A 196 7.56 9.93 -4.67
C ILE A 196 8.88 9.51 -5.32
N GLY A 197 9.47 8.40 -4.86
CA GLY A 197 10.70 7.85 -5.44
C GLY A 197 10.54 7.47 -6.92
N LYS A 198 9.44 6.79 -7.27
CA LYS A 198 9.11 6.45 -8.66
C LYS A 198 8.93 7.69 -9.54
N MET A 199 8.15 8.67 -9.09
CA MET A 199 7.94 9.94 -9.81
C MET A 199 9.24 10.70 -10.04
N SER A 200 10.08 10.80 -9.00
CA SER A 200 11.39 11.44 -9.06
C SER A 200 12.29 10.73 -10.09
N LYS A 201 12.27 9.39 -10.09
CA LYS A 201 13.04 8.59 -11.05
C LYS A 201 12.58 8.77 -12.48
N TYR A 202 11.27 8.81 -12.74
CA TYR A 202 10.75 9.05 -14.09
C TYR A 202 11.07 10.45 -14.61
N SER A 203 11.20 11.42 -13.70
CA SER A 203 11.58 12.81 -14.01
C SER A 203 13.10 13.03 -14.12
N GLY A 204 13.92 12.01 -13.85
CA GLY A 204 15.39 12.13 -13.87
C GLY A 204 16.00 12.80 -12.64
N ALA A 205 15.22 13.05 -11.58
CA ALA A 205 15.69 13.62 -10.32
C ALA A 205 16.32 12.52 -9.43
N GLU A 206 17.52 12.06 -9.80
CA GLU A 206 18.19 10.91 -9.17
C GLU A 206 18.47 11.09 -7.67
N ALA A 207 18.83 12.32 -7.25
CA ALA A 207 19.08 12.63 -5.84
C ALA A 207 17.80 12.48 -4.99
N MET A 208 16.70 13.06 -5.45
CA MET A 208 15.39 12.92 -4.80
C MET A 208 14.90 11.47 -4.81
N ALA A 209 15.08 10.75 -5.92
CA ALA A 209 14.71 9.34 -6.02
C ALA A 209 15.48 8.47 -5.00
N SER A 210 16.79 8.73 -4.84
CA SER A 210 17.63 8.02 -3.87
C SER A 210 17.23 8.34 -2.43
N PHE A 211 16.99 9.61 -2.12
CA PHE A 211 16.52 10.04 -0.80
C PHE A 211 15.17 9.43 -0.44
N ALA A 212 14.18 9.51 -1.35
CA ALA A 212 12.87 8.90 -1.16
C ALA A 212 12.94 7.37 -1.01
N PHE A 213 13.85 6.71 -1.72
CA PHE A 213 14.07 5.27 -1.58
C PHE A 213 14.60 4.89 -0.19
N VAL A 214 15.54 5.67 0.37
CA VAL A 214 16.03 5.45 1.75
C VAL A 214 14.90 5.62 2.77
N LEU A 215 14.10 6.69 2.65
CA LEU A 215 12.94 6.91 3.52
C LEU A 215 11.90 5.79 3.40
N PHE A 216 11.64 5.32 2.17
CA PHE A 216 10.76 4.18 1.92
C PHE A 216 11.23 2.92 2.64
N VAL A 217 12.52 2.58 2.52
CA VAL A 217 13.09 1.40 3.20
C VAL A 217 13.00 1.53 4.72
N LEU A 218 13.39 2.69 5.28
CA LEU A 218 13.36 2.91 6.72
C LEU A 218 11.93 2.84 7.27
N SER A 219 10.99 3.52 6.62
CA SER A 219 9.58 3.48 7.01
C SER A 219 8.97 2.08 6.86
N TRP A 220 9.34 1.31 5.83
CA TRP A 220 8.89 -0.08 5.69
C TRP A 220 9.29 -0.96 6.87
N ILE A 221 10.56 -0.88 7.28
CA ILE A 221 11.07 -1.67 8.41
C ILE A 221 10.33 -1.27 9.69
N ILE A 222 10.30 0.03 9.99
CA ILE A 222 9.72 0.54 11.23
C ILE A 222 8.22 0.21 11.29
N LEU A 223 7.46 0.57 10.27
CA LEU A 223 6.00 0.48 10.32
C LEU A 223 5.49 -0.94 10.10
N ARG A 224 5.99 -1.65 9.08
CA ARG A 224 5.44 -2.95 8.64
C ARG A 224 6.16 -4.16 9.24
N LEU A 225 7.44 -4.06 9.59
CA LEU A 225 8.20 -5.19 10.17
C LEU A 225 8.42 -5.08 11.68
N ILE A 226 8.23 -3.90 12.28
CA ILE A 226 8.36 -3.70 13.73
C ILE A 226 6.98 -3.37 14.33
N TYR A 227 6.42 -2.19 14.08
CA TYR A 227 5.17 -1.78 14.72
C TYR A 227 4.01 -2.73 14.41
N TYR A 228 3.79 -3.09 13.14
CA TYR A 228 2.71 -3.98 12.76
C TYR A 228 2.73 -5.34 13.49
N PRO A 229 3.81 -6.14 13.47
CA PRO A 229 3.80 -7.43 14.18
C PRO A 229 3.84 -7.29 15.71
N PHE A 230 4.64 -6.38 16.26
CA PHE A 230 4.85 -6.32 17.71
C PHE A 230 3.73 -5.59 18.46
N TRP A 231 2.97 -4.71 17.80
CA TRP A 231 1.82 -4.03 18.41
C TRP A 231 0.50 -4.59 17.92
N VAL A 232 0.26 -4.58 16.60
CA VAL A 232 -1.03 -4.98 16.05
C VAL A 232 -1.24 -6.49 16.17
N LEU A 233 -0.35 -7.31 15.60
CA LEU A 233 -0.52 -8.77 15.65
C LEU A 233 -0.45 -9.30 17.08
N TRP A 234 0.39 -8.71 17.92
CA TRP A 234 0.40 -9.01 19.35
C TRP A 234 -0.98 -8.78 19.98
N SER A 235 -1.57 -7.60 19.76
CA SER A 235 -2.86 -7.25 20.33
C SER A 235 -4.00 -8.14 19.79
N THR A 236 -4.03 -8.37 18.47
CA THR A 236 -5.07 -9.21 17.84
C THR A 236 -4.90 -10.69 18.13
N SER A 237 -3.73 -11.17 18.54
CA SER A 237 -3.50 -12.58 18.88
C SER A 237 -3.60 -12.85 20.38
N TYR A 238 -3.08 -11.94 21.22
CA TYR A 238 -2.99 -12.16 22.67
C TYR A 238 -4.00 -11.32 23.45
N GLU A 239 -4.02 -10.01 23.26
CA GLU A 239 -4.87 -9.13 24.10
C GLU A 239 -6.36 -9.41 23.88
N VAL A 240 -6.80 -9.63 22.65
CA VAL A 240 -8.21 -9.94 22.36
C VAL A 240 -8.70 -11.20 23.07
N VAL A 241 -7.84 -12.23 23.20
CA VAL A 241 -8.17 -13.51 23.84
C VAL A 241 -8.30 -13.36 25.35
N LEU A 242 -7.57 -12.41 25.95
CA LEU A 242 -7.66 -12.07 27.36
C LEU A 242 -8.89 -11.22 27.69
N THR A 243 -9.36 -10.42 26.73
CA THR A 243 -10.53 -9.54 26.92
C THR A 243 -11.85 -10.17 26.54
N LEU A 244 -11.85 -11.18 25.65
CA LEU A 244 -13.06 -11.82 25.16
C LEU A 244 -13.70 -12.68 26.27
N ASP A 245 -14.94 -12.37 26.62
CA ASP A 245 -15.78 -13.24 27.42
C ASP A 245 -16.17 -14.48 26.58
N LYS A 246 -15.41 -15.55 26.80
CA LYS A 246 -15.58 -16.83 26.09
C LYS A 246 -16.88 -17.52 26.46
N GLU A 247 -17.48 -17.23 27.62
CA GLU A 247 -18.74 -17.83 28.04
C GLU A 247 -19.93 -17.21 27.30
N LYS A 248 -19.88 -15.88 27.08
CA LYS A 248 -20.91 -15.14 26.35
C LYS A 248 -20.85 -15.35 24.83
N HIS A 249 -19.66 -15.61 24.26
CA HIS A 249 -19.43 -15.70 22.81
C HIS A 249 -18.70 -16.99 22.40
N GLN A 250 -19.24 -18.15 22.82
CA GLN A 250 -18.60 -19.46 22.65
C GLN A 250 -18.31 -19.88 21.20
N VAL A 251 -19.17 -19.50 20.24
CA VAL A 251 -19.10 -19.99 18.85
C VAL A 251 -18.58 -18.93 17.88
N ASP A 252 -19.16 -17.72 17.89
CA ASP A 252 -18.83 -16.68 16.91
C ASP A 252 -17.47 -16.02 17.18
N GLY A 253 -17.10 -15.84 18.45
CA GLY A 253 -15.85 -15.19 18.86
C GLY A 253 -14.60 -15.86 18.31
N PRO A 254 -14.42 -17.19 18.49
CA PRO A 254 -13.28 -17.93 17.94
C PRO A 254 -13.20 -17.86 16.41
N ILE A 255 -14.32 -17.98 15.70
CA ILE A 255 -14.34 -17.94 14.22
C ILE A 255 -13.83 -16.59 13.73
N TYR A 256 -14.36 -15.50 14.29
CA TYR A 256 -13.95 -14.12 13.95
C TYR A 256 -12.47 -13.88 14.23
N TYR A 257 -12.00 -14.37 15.38
CA TYR A 257 -10.60 -14.31 15.78
C TYR A 257 -9.67 -15.01 14.77
N TYR A 258 -9.95 -16.26 14.41
CA TYR A 258 -9.06 -17.03 13.53
C TYR A 258 -9.06 -16.46 12.11
N VAL A 259 -10.22 -16.16 11.54
CA VAL A 259 -10.31 -15.62 10.17
C VAL A 259 -9.56 -14.29 10.06
N PHE A 260 -9.79 -13.37 11.01
CA PHE A 260 -9.16 -12.05 10.98
C PHE A 260 -7.64 -12.14 11.17
N ASN A 261 -7.17 -12.90 12.17
CA ASN A 261 -5.73 -13.07 12.38
C ASN A 261 -5.04 -13.77 11.22
N SER A 262 -5.64 -14.82 10.63
CA SER A 262 -5.06 -15.49 9.45
C SER A 262 -4.82 -14.53 8.30
N LEU A 263 -5.75 -13.61 8.03
CA LEU A 263 -5.58 -12.58 7.00
C LEU A 263 -4.49 -11.56 7.35
N LEU A 264 -4.40 -11.13 8.62
CA LEU A 264 -3.35 -10.23 9.08
C LEU A 264 -1.95 -10.87 9.02
N PHE A 265 -1.82 -12.16 9.36
CA PHE A 265 -0.57 -12.92 9.17
C PHE A 265 -0.25 -13.11 7.69
N CYS A 266 -1.25 -13.33 6.83
CA CYS A 266 -1.05 -13.39 5.39
C CYS A 266 -0.46 -12.07 4.85
N LEU A 267 -0.96 -10.92 5.32
CA LEU A 267 -0.35 -9.62 5.02
C LEU A 267 1.11 -9.54 5.49
N LEU A 268 1.43 -9.98 6.71
CA LEU A 268 2.82 -9.99 7.18
C LEU A 268 3.74 -10.81 6.26
N VAL A 269 3.30 -11.98 5.80
CA VAL A 269 4.08 -12.81 4.87
C VAL A 269 4.35 -12.06 3.57
N MET A 270 3.36 -11.34 3.03
CA MET A 270 3.57 -10.49 1.86
C MET A 270 4.57 -9.35 2.15
N HIS A 271 4.51 -8.73 3.34
CA HIS A 271 5.48 -7.70 3.74
C HIS A 271 6.91 -8.22 3.81
N ILE A 272 7.09 -9.44 4.32
CA ILE A 272 8.41 -10.11 4.35
C ILE A 272 8.88 -10.40 2.93
N TYR A 273 7.99 -10.85 2.03
CA TYR A 273 8.33 -11.06 0.62
C TYR A 273 8.87 -9.77 -0.03
N TRP A 274 8.16 -8.64 0.09
CA TRP A 274 8.64 -7.37 -0.48
C TRP A 274 9.89 -6.85 0.21
N TRP A 275 10.04 -7.06 1.52
CA TRP A 275 11.27 -6.77 2.25
C TRP A 275 12.47 -7.46 1.63
N VAL A 276 12.36 -8.76 1.32
CA VAL A 276 13.43 -9.51 0.65
C VAL A 276 13.78 -8.88 -0.71
N LEU A 277 12.79 -8.41 -1.47
CA LEU A 277 13.03 -7.72 -2.74
C LEU A 277 13.78 -6.39 -2.54
N MET A 278 13.35 -5.56 -1.58
CA MET A 278 14.01 -4.30 -1.26
C MET A 278 15.44 -4.50 -0.75
N TYR A 279 15.64 -5.48 0.14
CA TYR A 279 16.96 -5.81 0.66
C TYR A 279 17.92 -6.24 -0.45
N ARG A 280 17.46 -7.09 -1.38
CA ARG A 280 18.24 -7.46 -2.58
C ARG A 280 18.60 -6.25 -3.43
N MET A 281 17.70 -5.27 -3.56
CA MET A 281 17.98 -4.02 -4.27
C MET A 281 19.03 -3.17 -3.56
N LEU A 282 18.95 -3.03 -2.23
CA LEU A 282 19.93 -2.29 -1.41
C LEU A 282 21.33 -2.90 -1.53
N VAL A 283 21.45 -4.22 -1.37
CA VAL A 283 22.74 -4.93 -1.49
C VAL A 283 23.36 -4.67 -2.86
N LYS A 284 22.57 -4.77 -3.95
CA LYS A 284 23.05 -4.47 -5.30
C LYS A 284 23.49 -3.02 -5.49
N GLN A 285 22.79 -2.06 -4.89
CA GLN A 285 23.19 -0.65 -4.93
C GLN A 285 24.51 -0.39 -4.18
N ILE A 286 24.70 -1.04 -3.03
CA ILE A 286 25.94 -0.92 -2.24
C ILE A 286 27.11 -1.58 -2.97
N GLN A 287 26.93 -2.80 -3.48
CA GLN A 287 27.95 -3.51 -4.26
C GLN A 287 28.38 -2.71 -5.49
N ALA A 288 27.42 -2.11 -6.21
CA ALA A 288 27.75 -1.31 -7.37
C ALA A 288 28.43 0.01 -7.01
N ARG A 289 28.11 0.64 -5.87
CA ARG A 289 28.90 1.78 -5.36
C ARG A 289 30.31 1.37 -4.96
N GLY A 290 30.49 0.17 -4.40
CA GLY A 290 31.81 -0.39 -4.07
C GLY A 290 32.65 -0.74 -5.29
N GLN A 291 32.03 -1.10 -6.42
CA GLN A 291 32.74 -1.29 -7.70
C GLN A 291 33.09 0.04 -8.40
N LEU A 292 32.32 1.11 -8.13
CA LEU A 292 32.57 2.45 -8.69
C LEU A 292 33.72 3.21 -8.02
N SER A 293 34.25 2.74 -6.88
CA SER A 293 35.49 3.30 -6.33
C SER A 293 36.72 2.91 -7.15
N ASP A 294 36.63 1.86 -7.96
CA ASP A 294 37.74 1.35 -8.78
C ASP A 294 37.63 1.68 -10.28
N ASP A 295 36.46 2.15 -10.78
CA ASP A 295 36.35 2.59 -12.18
C ASP A 295 35.30 3.70 -12.38
N VAL A 296 35.76 4.86 -12.85
CA VAL A 296 34.92 6.05 -13.14
C VAL A 296 34.22 5.84 -14.48
N ARG A 297 33.24 4.92 -14.53
CA ARG A 297 32.21 4.95 -15.56
C ARG A 297 30.99 4.07 -15.26
N SER A 298 29.85 4.76 -15.25
CA SER A 298 28.52 4.28 -15.66
C SER A 298 27.53 3.89 -14.56
N VAL A 299 26.95 4.94 -13.97
CA VAL A 299 25.64 4.95 -13.30
C VAL A 299 24.52 4.36 -14.17
N LYS A 300 24.70 4.11 -15.49
CA LYS A 300 23.67 3.46 -16.33
C LYS A 300 23.41 1.99 -15.98
N GLN A 301 24.38 1.25 -15.45
CA GLN A 301 24.24 -0.20 -15.24
C GLN A 301 23.41 -0.56 -13.99
N ILE A 302 23.53 0.25 -12.93
CA ILE A 302 22.79 0.09 -11.66
C ILE A 302 21.27 0.14 -11.86
N PHE A 303 20.81 0.92 -12.84
CA PHE A 303 19.39 1.23 -13.01
C PHE A 303 18.68 0.40 -14.07
N LYS A 304 19.41 -0.32 -14.94
CA LYS A 304 18.83 -1.44 -15.70
C LYS A 304 18.25 -2.46 -14.72
N THR A 305 18.92 -2.69 -13.59
CA THR A 305 18.48 -3.56 -12.50
C THR A 305 17.24 -3.05 -11.77
N ILE A 306 17.03 -1.74 -11.63
CA ILE A 306 15.81 -1.18 -11.01
C ILE A 306 14.58 -1.29 -11.93
N LEU A 307 14.79 -1.20 -13.24
CA LEU A 307 13.72 -1.41 -14.22
C LEU A 307 13.44 -2.89 -14.52
N ILE A 308 14.44 -3.76 -14.38
CA ILE A 308 14.33 -5.23 -14.52
C ILE A 308 13.83 -5.87 -13.20
N LEU A 309 14.15 -5.32 -12.03
CA LEU A 309 13.61 -5.77 -10.73
C LEU A 309 12.24 -5.19 -10.41
N GLY A 310 11.80 -4.19 -11.17
CA GLY A 310 10.39 -4.05 -11.51
C GLY A 310 9.93 -5.17 -12.44
N MET A 311 10.34 -6.41 -12.13
CA MET A 311 9.69 -7.67 -12.44
C MET A 311 10.31 -8.68 -13.42
N HIS A 312 11.47 -9.23 -13.06
CA HIS A 312 11.98 -10.49 -13.60
C HIS A 312 12.73 -11.24 -12.51
N ILE A 313 12.12 -12.31 -12.01
CA ILE A 313 12.86 -13.45 -11.45
C ILE A 313 13.27 -14.26 -12.68
N PRO A 314 14.55 -14.39 -13.03
CA PRO A 314 14.96 -15.54 -13.81
C PRO A 314 14.79 -16.73 -12.87
N VAL A 315 13.80 -17.58 -13.18
CA VAL A 315 13.77 -18.94 -12.70
C VAL A 315 15.07 -19.55 -13.21
N TYR A 316 16.03 -19.76 -12.31
CA TYR A 316 17.23 -20.54 -12.61
C TYR A 316 16.76 -21.97 -12.84
N HIS A 317 16.52 -22.34 -14.10
CA HIS A 317 16.55 -23.73 -14.50
C HIS A 317 18.02 -24.15 -14.53
N TYR A 318 18.38 -25.00 -13.59
CA TYR A 318 19.66 -25.67 -13.52
C TYR A 318 19.73 -26.62 -14.73
N CYS A 319 20.33 -26.18 -15.85
CA CYS A 319 20.78 -27.11 -16.89
C CYS A 319 22.20 -27.53 -16.51
N LYS A 320 22.25 -28.74 -15.94
CA LYS A 320 23.45 -29.57 -15.89
C LYS A 320 23.73 -29.99 -17.34
N ASP A 321 24.63 -29.31 -18.01
CA ASP A 321 25.34 -29.90 -19.15
C ASP A 321 26.77 -30.16 -18.67
N SER A 322 26.89 -31.35 -18.09
CA SER A 322 28.14 -32.09 -17.97
C SER A 322 28.60 -32.50 -19.36
N GLU A 323 29.88 -32.27 -19.63
CA GLU A 323 30.74 -33.13 -20.45
C GLU A 323 30.36 -33.25 -21.94
N GLY A 324 30.94 -32.36 -22.75
CA GLY A 324 31.27 -32.68 -24.13
C GLY A 324 32.79 -32.75 -24.24
N GLU A 325 33.32 -33.95 -24.47
CA GLU A 325 34.48 -34.21 -25.32
C GLU A 325 34.72 -35.73 -25.33
N ASP A 326 34.06 -36.42 -26.26
CA ASP A 326 34.57 -37.68 -26.81
C ASP A 326 34.49 -37.61 -28.34
N GLU A 327 35.66 -37.88 -28.92
CA GLU A 327 35.89 -38.68 -30.13
C GLU A 327 35.43 -38.19 -31.52
N HIS A 328 36.45 -37.77 -32.30
CA HIS A 328 36.92 -38.39 -33.55
C HIS A 328 36.08 -38.37 -34.86
N GLU A 329 36.86 -38.40 -35.96
CA GLU A 329 36.54 -38.63 -37.39
C GLU A 329 36.11 -37.36 -38.16
N ASP A 330 36.74 -36.94 -39.27
CA ASP A 330 37.73 -37.51 -40.20
C ASP A 330 38.55 -36.40 -40.88
#